data_AF-A0A552YZ51-F1
#
_entry.id   AF-A0A552YZ51-F1
#
_cell.length_a   1.000
_cell.length_b   1.000
_cell.length_c   1.000
_cell.angle_alpha   90.00
_cell.angle_beta   90.00
_cell.angle_gamma   90.00
#
_symmetry.space_group_name_H-M   'P 1'
#
loop_
_entity.id
_entity.type
_entity.pdbx_description
1 polymer ?
#
loop_
_entity_poly.entity_id
_entity_poly.type
_entity_poly.pdbx_seq_one_letter_code
_entity_poly.pdbx_strand_id
1 'polypeptide(L)'
;MEMKQIPDYPNYAVTKDGRVWSYKTKKFLKPRTNKSNIYEKVILYFNGVGISKYIGRLVFETFYEYEPEVLIYKDGNIYNNKLDNLAETSWSEVMKKNRSKQRNHKPGLTFIRVNPQTNEVKEVIYPCGTAHYHGAIKCCTNEQITHDGYLYFKPGDKEELVEEIKARIRSNKLSLVVMDRYNPFIPAVKSHNKKHEKYLGVLEKI
;
A
#
# COMPACT_ATOMS: atom_id res chain seq x y z
N MET A 1 -42.26 8.36 -10.88
CA MET A 1 -41.26 7.95 -9.87
C MET A 1 -41.72 6.63 -9.31
N GLU A 2 -41.05 5.54 -9.68
CA GLU A 2 -41.42 4.20 -9.24
C GLU A 2 -40.78 3.92 -7.88
N MET A 3 -41.60 3.60 -6.88
CA MET A 3 -41.17 3.29 -5.52
C MET A 3 -41.57 1.85 -5.21
N LYS A 4 -40.66 1.08 -4.61
CA LYS A 4 -40.91 -0.29 -4.19
C LYS A 4 -40.64 -0.41 -2.69
N GLN A 5 -41.48 -1.17 -2.00
CA GLN A 5 -41.33 -1.40 -0.56
C GLN A 5 -40.05 -2.19 -0.30
N ILE A 6 -39.30 -1.78 0.74
CA ILE A 6 -38.04 -2.46 1.11
C ILE A 6 -38.40 -3.77 1.83
N PRO A 7 -37.84 -4.92 1.42
CA PRO A 7 -38.01 -6.21 2.12
C PRO A 7 -37.66 -6.09 3.61
N ASP A 8 -38.40 -6.77 4.49
CA ASP A 8 -38.26 -6.72 5.96
C ASP A 8 -38.50 -5.36 6.64
N TYR A 9 -38.65 -4.28 5.88
CA TYR A 9 -38.83 -2.91 6.38
C TYR A 9 -40.14 -2.29 5.84
N PRO A 10 -41.33 -2.81 6.24
CA PRO A 10 -42.61 -2.42 5.63
C PRO A 10 -42.98 -0.95 5.78
N ASN A 11 -42.36 -0.25 6.73
CA ASN A 11 -42.55 1.18 6.95
C ASN A 11 -41.71 2.08 6.02
N TYR A 12 -41.00 1.48 5.06
CA TYR A 12 -40.10 2.18 4.16
C TYR A 12 -40.23 1.68 2.72
N ALA A 13 -39.95 2.58 1.77
CA ALA A 13 -39.85 2.26 0.36
C ALA A 13 -38.58 2.90 -0.22
N VAL A 14 -38.07 2.36 -1.31
CA VAL A 14 -36.94 2.91 -2.05
C VAL A 14 -37.31 3.12 -3.50
N THR A 15 -36.65 4.07 -4.12
CA THR A 15 -36.89 4.48 -5.51
C THR A 15 -35.73 4.07 -6.38
N LYS A 16 -35.97 3.92 -7.69
CA LYS A 16 -34.89 3.59 -8.66
C LYS A 16 -33.78 4.64 -8.68
N ASP A 17 -34.05 5.88 -8.26
CA ASP A 17 -33.08 6.97 -8.19
C ASP A 17 -32.34 7.09 -6.85
N GLY A 18 -32.53 6.15 -5.92
CA GLY A 18 -31.75 6.10 -4.68
C GLY A 18 -32.29 6.96 -3.55
N ARG A 19 -33.56 7.36 -3.59
CA ARG A 19 -34.23 8.02 -2.46
C ARG A 19 -35.03 7.01 -1.63
N VAL A 20 -34.92 7.10 -0.31
CA VAL A 20 -35.62 6.24 0.66
C VAL A 20 -36.77 7.00 1.30
N TRP A 21 -37.99 6.51 1.14
CA TRP A 21 -39.21 7.07 1.70
C TRP A 21 -39.57 6.40 3.02
N SER A 22 -40.08 7.18 3.97
CA SER A 22 -40.64 6.69 5.23
C SER A 22 -42.14 6.92 5.27
N TYR A 23 -42.93 5.84 5.39
CA TYR A 23 -44.38 5.93 5.54
C TYR A 23 -44.79 6.56 6.88
N LYS A 24 -43.98 6.37 7.93
CA LYS A 24 -44.22 6.96 9.26
C LYS A 24 -44.10 8.48 9.27
N THR A 25 -43.03 9.00 8.68
CA THR A 25 -42.76 10.46 8.69
C THR A 25 -43.29 11.18 7.46
N LYS A 26 -43.77 10.43 6.45
CA LYS A 26 -44.23 10.91 5.14
C LYS A 26 -43.20 11.81 4.45
N LYS A 27 -41.92 11.44 4.55
CA LYS A 27 -40.79 12.19 3.99
C LYS A 27 -39.72 11.24 3.47
N PHE A 28 -38.89 11.75 2.56
CA PHE A 28 -37.64 11.09 2.21
C PHE A 28 -36.64 11.22 3.36
N LEU A 29 -36.00 10.11 3.71
CA LEU A 29 -34.95 10.08 4.72
C LEU A 29 -33.71 10.81 4.19
N LYS A 30 -33.09 11.61 5.05
CA LYS A 30 -31.83 12.27 4.72
C LYS A 30 -30.68 11.25 4.76
N PRO A 31 -29.92 11.08 3.66
CA PRO A 31 -28.71 10.29 3.67
C PRO A 31 -27.73 10.79 4.72
N ARG A 32 -27.05 9.85 5.39
CA ARG A 32 -25.94 10.14 6.29
C ARG A 32 -24.64 9.72 5.62
N THR A 33 -23.64 10.58 5.72
CA THR A 33 -22.25 10.30 5.34
C THR A 33 -21.37 10.59 6.54
N ASN A 34 -20.31 9.81 6.75
CA ASN A 34 -19.31 10.08 7.78
C ASN A 34 -17.95 10.24 7.08
N LYS A 35 -17.05 11.07 7.62
CA LYS A 35 -15.69 11.23 7.05
C LYS A 35 -14.92 9.92 6.88
N SER A 36 -15.24 8.90 7.69
CA SER A 36 -14.65 7.56 7.63
C SER A 36 -15.43 6.55 6.79
N ASN A 37 -16.70 6.83 6.42
CA ASN A 37 -17.51 5.91 5.63
C ASN A 37 -17.90 6.58 4.32
N ILE A 38 -17.34 6.03 3.25
CA ILE A 38 -17.35 6.58 1.91
C ILE A 38 -18.77 6.50 1.30
N TYR A 39 -19.60 5.53 1.72
CA TYR A 39 -20.93 5.29 1.14
C TYR A 39 -22.08 5.94 1.93
N GLU A 40 -23.10 6.41 1.19
CA GLU A 40 -24.33 6.96 1.78
C GLU A 40 -25.18 5.86 2.46
N LYS A 41 -25.69 6.19 3.64
CA LYS A 41 -26.52 5.26 4.43
C LYS A 41 -27.75 5.96 5.03
N VAL A 42 -28.77 5.17 5.31
CA VAL A 42 -29.96 5.57 6.08
C VAL A 42 -30.11 4.65 7.29
N ILE A 43 -30.85 5.11 8.29
CA ILE A 43 -31.23 4.28 9.43
C ILE A 43 -32.68 3.86 9.24
N LEU A 44 -32.91 2.56 9.12
CA LEU A 44 -34.24 1.96 9.07
C LEU A 44 -34.56 1.38 10.45
N TYR A 45 -35.76 1.68 10.97
CA TYR A 45 -36.21 1.16 12.25
C TYR A 45 -37.15 -0.03 12.06
N PHE A 46 -36.83 -1.16 12.69
CA PHE A 46 -37.68 -2.35 12.78
C PHE A 46 -37.80 -2.77 14.25
N ASN A 47 -39.02 -2.92 14.76
CA ASN A 47 -39.31 -3.25 16.16
C ASN A 47 -38.55 -2.40 17.21
N GLY A 48 -38.42 -1.10 16.95
CA GLY A 48 -37.71 -0.16 17.84
C GLY A 48 -36.19 -0.13 17.68
N VAL A 49 -35.60 -1.07 16.92
CA VAL A 49 -34.15 -1.14 16.67
C VAL A 49 -33.82 -0.42 15.36
N GLY A 50 -32.87 0.52 15.41
CA GLY A 50 -32.38 1.24 14.23
C GLY A 50 -31.19 0.55 13.59
N ILE A 51 -31.32 0.12 12.35
CA ILE A 51 -30.27 -0.56 11.57
C ILE A 51 -29.80 0.37 10.46
N SER A 52 -28.48 0.59 10.38
CA SER A 52 -27.87 1.37 9.31
C SER A 52 -27.79 0.53 8.04
N LYS A 53 -28.35 1.02 6.93
CA LYS A 53 -28.36 0.35 5.62
C LYS A 53 -27.81 1.28 4.53
N TYR A 54 -26.98 0.74 3.65
CA TYR A 54 -26.42 1.49 2.51
C TYR A 54 -27.48 1.71 1.44
N ILE A 55 -27.57 2.93 0.90
CA ILE A 55 -28.64 3.30 -0.03
C ILE A 55 -28.53 2.50 -1.33
N GLY A 56 -27.37 2.48 -1.97
CA GLY A 56 -27.17 1.72 -3.22
C GLY A 56 -27.53 0.24 -3.06
N ARG A 57 -27.22 -0.35 -1.90
CA ARG A 57 -27.57 -1.75 -1.64
C ARG A 57 -29.06 -1.98 -1.43
N LEU A 58 -29.75 -1.08 -0.72
CA LEU A 58 -31.21 -1.11 -0.59
C LEU A 58 -31.89 -1.02 -1.96
N VAL A 59 -31.42 -0.13 -2.83
CA VAL A 59 -31.94 0.01 -4.20
C VAL A 59 -31.77 -1.31 -4.94
N PHE A 60 -30.55 -1.86 -4.96
CA PHE A 60 -30.26 -3.10 -5.67
C PHE A 60 -31.09 -4.28 -5.13
N GLU A 61 -31.02 -4.56 -3.82
CA GLU A 61 -31.73 -5.66 -3.17
C GLU A 61 -33.25 -5.58 -3.37
N THR A 62 -33.82 -4.37 -3.34
CA THR A 62 -35.27 -4.19 -3.48
C THR A 62 -35.76 -4.44 -4.91
N PHE A 63 -35.01 -3.96 -5.92
CA PHE A 63 -35.43 -4.09 -7.32
C PHE A 63 -35.05 -5.42 -7.96
N TYR A 64 -33.96 -6.04 -7.53
CA TYR A 64 -33.51 -7.34 -8.02
C TYR A 64 -33.94 -8.53 -7.14
N GLU A 65 -34.43 -8.28 -5.92
CA GLU A 65 -34.96 -9.29 -4.99
C GLU A 65 -33.93 -10.33 -4.50
N TYR A 66 -32.64 -9.99 -4.52
CA TYR A 66 -31.58 -10.78 -3.89
C TYR A 66 -30.41 -9.89 -3.42
N GLU A 67 -29.54 -10.48 -2.61
CA GLU A 67 -28.37 -9.81 -2.05
C GLU A 67 -27.12 -10.01 -2.93
N PRO A 68 -26.49 -8.94 -3.46
CA PRO A 68 -25.27 -9.07 -4.27
C PRO A 68 -24.04 -9.32 -3.38
N GLU A 69 -23.11 -10.14 -3.85
CA GLU A 69 -21.83 -10.40 -3.19
C GLU A 69 -21.02 -9.11 -3.02
N VAL A 70 -20.80 -8.40 -4.13
CA VAL A 70 -20.19 -7.07 -4.14
C VAL A 70 -20.97 -6.16 -5.09
N LEU A 71 -21.21 -4.93 -4.64
CA LEU A 71 -21.88 -3.88 -5.41
C LEU A 71 -20.85 -2.85 -5.89
N ILE A 72 -20.87 -2.52 -7.19
CA ILE A 72 -20.03 -1.49 -7.81
C ILE A 72 -20.86 -0.41 -8.49
N TYR A 73 -20.27 0.78 -8.61
CA TYR A 73 -20.85 1.95 -9.28
C TYR A 73 -20.17 2.11 -10.64
N LYS A 74 -20.94 2.03 -11.73
CA LYS A 74 -20.43 2.01 -13.11
C LYS A 74 -19.70 3.31 -13.47
N ASP A 75 -20.19 4.45 -13.01
CA ASP A 75 -19.61 5.78 -13.20
C ASP A 75 -18.46 6.11 -12.24
N GLY A 76 -18.19 5.26 -11.24
CA GLY A 76 -17.22 5.50 -10.17
C GLY A 76 -17.67 6.52 -9.12
N ASN A 77 -18.85 7.11 -9.25
CA ASN A 77 -19.44 8.02 -8.28
C ASN A 77 -20.34 7.27 -7.30
N ILE A 78 -19.79 7.00 -6.13
CA ILE A 78 -20.44 6.35 -4.98
C ILE A 78 -21.69 7.06 -4.42
N TYR A 79 -21.92 8.32 -4.79
CA TYR A 79 -23.10 9.09 -4.39
C TYR A 79 -24.24 8.97 -5.41
N ASN A 80 -23.96 8.44 -6.61
CA ASN A 80 -24.96 8.18 -7.64
C ASN A 80 -25.62 6.81 -7.41
N ASN A 81 -26.59 6.76 -6.49
CA ASN A 81 -27.31 5.57 -6.07
C ASN A 81 -28.44 5.13 -7.02
N LYS A 82 -28.44 5.56 -8.29
CA LYS A 82 -29.45 5.14 -9.27
C LYS A 82 -29.25 3.67 -9.65
N LEU A 83 -30.35 2.92 -9.80
CA LEU A 83 -30.33 1.48 -10.11
C LEU A 83 -29.53 1.17 -11.39
N ASP A 84 -29.62 2.01 -12.42
CA ASP A 84 -28.90 1.86 -13.69
C ASP A 84 -27.38 2.02 -13.55
N ASN A 85 -26.92 2.78 -12.55
CA ASN A 85 -25.51 2.97 -12.21
C ASN A 85 -24.93 1.82 -11.37
N LEU A 86 -25.77 0.99 -10.77
CA LEU A 86 -25.34 -0.12 -9.92
C LEU A 86 -25.09 -1.39 -10.76
N ALA A 87 -24.08 -2.16 -10.38
CA ALA A 87 -23.84 -3.49 -10.91
C ALA A 87 -23.30 -4.42 -9.82
N GLU A 88 -23.66 -5.69 -9.90
CA GLU A 88 -23.03 -6.73 -9.09
C GLU A 88 -21.69 -7.19 -9.69
N THR A 89 -20.82 -7.72 -8.85
CA THR A 89 -19.56 -8.36 -9.23
C THR A 89 -19.17 -9.34 -8.13
N SER A 90 -18.20 -10.21 -8.42
CA SER A 90 -17.65 -11.12 -7.40
C SER A 90 -16.41 -10.53 -6.71
N TRP A 91 -16.10 -10.98 -5.50
CA TRP A 91 -14.84 -10.64 -4.83
C TRP A 91 -13.63 -10.98 -5.71
N SER A 92 -13.71 -12.09 -6.46
CA SER A 92 -12.62 -12.55 -7.33
C SER A 92 -12.29 -11.54 -8.45
N GLU A 93 -13.30 -10.90 -9.04
CA GLU A 93 -13.14 -9.90 -10.09
C GLU A 93 -12.59 -8.59 -9.55
N VAL A 94 -13.09 -8.15 -8.39
CA VAL A 94 -12.56 -6.97 -7.69
C VAL A 94 -11.09 -7.15 -7.35
N MET A 95 -10.71 -8.33 -6.84
CA MET A 95 -9.31 -8.66 -6.56
C MET A 95 -8.45 -8.63 -7.83
N LYS A 96 -8.93 -9.18 -8.95
CA LYS A 96 -8.21 -9.13 -10.24
C LYS A 96 -8.00 -7.67 -10.70
N LYS A 97 -9.04 -6.83 -10.63
CA LYS A 97 -8.97 -5.40 -10.98
C LYS A 97 -8.02 -4.61 -10.08
N ASN A 98 -8.00 -4.89 -8.78
CA ASN A 98 -7.08 -4.22 -7.85
C ASN A 98 -5.63 -4.65 -8.07
N ARG A 99 -5.39 -5.93 -8.36
CA ARG A 99 -4.05 -6.44 -8.72
C ARG A 99 -3.54 -5.84 -10.02
N SER A 100 -4.38 -5.64 -11.04
CA SER A 100 -3.95 -5.01 -12.29
C SER A 100 -3.59 -3.54 -12.10
N LYS A 101 -4.33 -2.79 -11.26
CA LYS A 101 -3.96 -1.40 -10.90
C LYS A 101 -2.60 -1.32 -10.17
N GLN A 102 -2.26 -2.29 -9.33
CA GLN A 102 -0.95 -2.36 -8.67
C GLN A 102 0.20 -2.72 -9.64
N ARG A 103 -0.09 -3.42 -10.74
CA ARG A 103 0.90 -3.81 -11.76
C ARG A 103 1.35 -2.67 -12.67
N ASN A 104 0.68 -1.52 -12.64
CA ASN A 104 1.23 -0.28 -13.19
C ASN A 104 2.34 0.22 -12.24
N HIS A 105 3.43 -0.54 -12.17
CA HIS A 105 4.59 -0.23 -11.36
C HIS A 105 5.20 1.09 -11.82
N LYS A 106 5.58 1.93 -10.84
CA LYS A 106 6.47 3.07 -11.06
C LYS A 106 7.69 2.58 -11.85
N PRO A 107 8.24 3.39 -12.77
CA PRO A 107 9.46 3.01 -13.50
C PRO A 107 10.52 2.58 -12.50
N GLY A 108 11.28 1.53 -12.84
CA GLY A 108 12.36 1.03 -12.01
C GLY A 108 13.35 2.16 -11.70
N LEU A 109 13.94 2.13 -10.50
CA LEU A 109 14.97 3.10 -10.14
C LEU A 109 16.31 2.65 -10.72
N THR A 110 17.10 3.61 -11.19
CA THR A 110 18.48 3.39 -11.62
C THR A 110 19.40 3.32 -10.41
N PHE A 111 20.25 2.31 -10.38
CA PHE A 111 21.30 2.12 -9.38
C PHE A 111 22.66 1.99 -10.07
N ILE A 112 23.71 2.45 -9.40
CA ILE A 112 25.09 2.11 -9.74
C ILE A 112 25.46 0.90 -8.88
N ARG A 113 25.73 -0.22 -9.54
CA ARG A 113 26.18 -1.46 -8.92
C ARG A 113 27.70 -1.59 -9.07
N VAL A 114 28.41 -1.78 -7.97
CA VAL A 114 29.86 -2.00 -7.97
C VAL A 114 30.19 -3.38 -7.42
N ASN A 115 31.02 -4.13 -8.13
CA ASN A 115 31.59 -5.38 -7.66
C ASN A 115 32.90 -5.15 -6.90
N PRO A 116 32.97 -5.39 -5.58
CA PRO A 116 34.18 -5.15 -4.79
C PRO A 116 35.35 -6.11 -5.06
N GLN A 117 35.14 -7.17 -5.85
CA GLN A 117 36.19 -8.12 -6.20
C GLN A 117 36.83 -7.80 -7.55
N THR A 118 36.03 -7.41 -8.53
CA THR A 118 36.48 -7.15 -9.92
C THR A 118 36.60 -5.66 -10.25
N ASN A 119 36.15 -4.77 -9.37
CA ASN A 119 36.01 -3.32 -9.59
C ASN A 119 35.09 -2.97 -10.77
N GLU A 120 34.25 -3.92 -11.21
CA GLU A 120 33.28 -3.69 -12.28
C GLU A 120 32.17 -2.77 -11.79
N VAL A 121 31.87 -1.74 -12.59
CA VAL A 121 30.81 -0.76 -12.35
C VAL A 121 29.76 -0.89 -13.44
N LYS A 122 28.49 -1.06 -13.04
CA LYS A 122 27.36 -1.17 -13.97
C LYS A 122 26.19 -0.34 -13.50
N GLU A 123 25.62 0.44 -14.40
CA GLU A 123 24.32 1.05 -14.21
C GLU A 123 23.24 -0.01 -14.45
N VAL A 124 22.36 -0.21 -13.47
CA VAL A 124 21.32 -1.25 -13.49
C VAL A 124 19.97 -0.65 -13.12
N ILE A 125 18.92 -1.13 -13.78
CA ILE A 125 17.55 -0.74 -13.48
C ILE A 125 16.82 -1.98 -12.98
N TYR A 126 16.32 -1.90 -11.75
CA TYR A 126 15.50 -2.98 -11.18
C TYR A 126 14.03 -2.58 -11.17
N PRO A 127 13.12 -3.43 -11.66
CA PRO A 127 11.69 -3.20 -11.51
C PRO A 127 11.34 -3.07 -10.02
N CYS A 128 10.49 -2.09 -9.70
CA CYS A 128 9.98 -1.90 -8.34
C CYS A 128 9.41 -3.23 -7.80
N GLY A 129 9.51 -3.48 -6.50
CA GLY A 129 8.93 -4.68 -5.88
C GLY A 129 9.71 -5.99 -6.08
N THR A 130 10.78 -6.00 -6.89
CA THR A 130 11.66 -7.17 -7.01
C THR A 130 12.60 -7.30 -5.81
N ALA A 131 13.10 -8.50 -5.53
CA ALA A 131 14.06 -8.72 -4.44
C ALA A 131 15.32 -7.86 -4.58
N HIS A 132 15.89 -7.80 -5.80
CA HIS A 132 17.06 -6.96 -6.10
C HIS A 132 16.76 -5.47 -5.94
N TYR A 133 15.55 -5.01 -6.30
CA TYR A 133 15.14 -3.63 -6.05
C TYR A 133 15.16 -3.31 -4.55
N HIS A 134 14.55 -4.16 -3.73
CA HIS A 134 14.52 -3.95 -2.28
C HIS A 134 15.90 -4.01 -1.64
N GLY A 135 16.75 -4.94 -2.09
CA GLY A 135 18.13 -5.04 -1.61
C GLY A 135 18.99 -3.84 -1.98
N ALA A 136 18.88 -3.35 -3.22
CA ALA A 136 19.60 -2.15 -3.66
C ALA A 136 19.10 -0.89 -2.93
N ILE A 137 17.79 -0.75 -2.69
CA ILE A 137 17.24 0.37 -1.91
C ILE A 137 17.80 0.39 -0.49
N LYS A 138 17.85 -0.75 0.20
CA LYS A 138 18.43 -0.84 1.55
C LYS A 138 19.91 -0.44 1.59
N CYS A 139 20.64 -0.68 0.51
CA CYS A 139 22.00 -0.18 0.36
C CYS A 139 22.03 1.34 0.21
N CYS A 140 21.19 1.90 -0.64
CA CYS A 140 21.11 3.35 -0.85
C CYS A 140 20.56 4.13 0.36
N THR A 141 19.79 3.49 1.25
CA THR A 141 19.33 4.09 2.51
C THR A 141 20.30 3.84 3.66
N ASN A 142 21.48 3.26 3.38
CA ASN A 142 22.50 2.93 4.38
C ASN A 142 22.00 1.98 5.49
N GLU A 143 20.94 1.21 5.27
CA GLU A 143 20.54 0.14 6.20
C GLU A 143 21.54 -1.02 6.17
N GLN A 144 22.09 -1.30 4.99
CA GLN A 144 23.13 -2.30 4.76
C GLN A 144 24.19 -1.77 3.80
N ILE A 145 25.43 -2.27 3.85
CA ILE A 145 26.47 -1.83 2.92
C ILE A 145 26.37 -2.56 1.58
N THR A 146 26.11 -3.88 1.60
CA THR A 146 26.08 -4.71 0.40
C THR A 146 24.81 -5.54 0.30
N HIS A 147 24.39 -5.83 -0.93
CA HIS A 147 23.39 -6.84 -1.27
C HIS A 147 23.97 -7.78 -2.33
N ASP A 148 23.81 -9.10 -2.17
CA ASP A 148 24.40 -10.12 -3.04
C ASP A 148 25.92 -9.96 -3.28
N GLY A 149 26.64 -9.35 -2.33
CA GLY A 149 28.07 -9.07 -2.42
C GLY A 149 28.45 -7.82 -3.22
N TYR A 150 27.47 -7.07 -3.75
CA TYR A 150 27.68 -5.82 -4.49
C TYR A 150 27.37 -4.61 -3.62
N LEU A 151 28.02 -3.49 -3.94
CA LEU A 151 27.67 -2.17 -3.42
C LEU A 151 26.65 -1.51 -4.36
N TYR A 152 25.73 -0.74 -3.79
CA TYR A 152 24.71 0.00 -4.55
C TYR A 152 24.58 1.42 -4.01
N PHE A 153 24.55 2.38 -4.92
CA PHE A 153 24.22 3.79 -4.64
C PHE A 153 23.47 4.37 -5.84
N LYS A 154 22.78 5.50 -5.66
CA LYS A 154 22.12 6.18 -6.78
C LYS A 154 23.14 6.99 -7.58
N PRO A 155 22.87 7.29 -8.86
CA PRO A 155 23.70 8.22 -9.62
C PRO A 155 23.86 9.56 -8.89
N GLY A 156 25.10 9.94 -8.55
CA GLY A 156 25.44 11.14 -7.79
C GLY A 156 25.77 10.92 -6.31
N ASP A 157 25.28 9.83 -5.70
CA ASP A 157 25.37 9.62 -4.24
C ASP A 157 26.61 8.80 -3.82
N LYS A 158 27.65 8.74 -4.67
CA LYS A 158 28.89 7.97 -4.37
C LYS A 158 29.56 8.47 -3.10
N GLU A 159 29.64 9.80 -2.95
CA GLU A 159 30.31 10.45 -1.82
C GLU A 159 29.60 10.15 -0.49
N GLU A 160 28.27 10.09 -0.49
CA GLU A 160 27.48 9.76 0.68
C GLU A 160 27.78 8.34 1.18
N LEU A 161 27.83 7.36 0.25
CA LEU A 161 28.21 5.98 0.59
C LEU A 161 29.64 5.90 1.16
N VAL A 162 30.58 6.66 0.58
CA VAL A 162 31.97 6.72 1.05
C VAL A 162 32.03 7.25 2.49
N GLU A 163 31.32 8.34 2.81
CA GLU A 163 31.29 8.89 4.16
C GLU A 163 30.62 7.95 5.16
N GLU A 164 29.54 7.27 4.78
CA GLU A 164 28.90 6.24 5.61
C GLU A 164 29.86 5.09 5.95
N ILE A 165 30.60 4.57 4.96
CA ILE A 165 31.59 3.51 5.19
C ILE A 165 32.68 3.99 6.15
N LYS A 166 33.17 5.23 5.98
CA LYS A 166 34.14 5.85 6.92
C LYS A 166 33.54 6.00 8.32
N ALA A 167 32.28 6.39 8.45
CA ALA A 167 31.59 6.52 9.73
C ALA A 167 31.49 5.16 10.45
N ARG A 168 31.14 4.09 9.74
CA ARG A 168 31.13 2.73 10.30
C ARG A 168 32.50 2.26 10.77
N ILE A 169 33.56 2.51 9.98
CA ILE A 169 34.93 2.17 10.38
C ILE A 169 35.30 2.93 11.67
N ARG A 170 34.97 4.23 11.75
CA ARG A 170 35.20 5.06 12.95
C ARG A 170 34.47 4.50 14.16
N SER A 171 33.18 4.18 14.03
CA SER A 171 32.35 3.59 15.09
C SER A 171 32.88 2.23 15.57
N ASN A 172 33.26 1.35 14.64
CA ASN A 172 33.87 0.06 14.96
C ASN A 172 35.21 0.21 15.68
N LYS A 173 36.06 1.15 15.25
CA LYS A 173 37.35 1.43 15.92
C LYS A 173 37.13 1.91 17.36
N LEU A 174 36.18 2.79 17.59
CA LEU A 174 35.81 3.24 18.93
C LEU A 174 35.28 2.07 19.78
N SER A 175 34.41 1.25 19.20
CA SER A 175 33.86 0.06 19.86
C SER A 175 34.98 -0.89 20.34
N LEU A 176 35.99 -1.13 19.51
CA LEU A 176 37.15 -1.97 19.87
C LEU A 176 37.98 -1.42 21.03
N VAL A 177 38.00 -0.09 21.23
CA VAL A 177 38.71 0.54 22.37
C VAL A 177 37.92 0.36 23.67
N VAL A 178 36.59 0.41 23.60
CA VAL A 178 35.70 0.35 24.77
C VAL A 178 35.38 -1.10 25.18
N MET A 179 35.43 -2.04 24.25
CA MET A 179 35.14 -3.45 24.52
C MET A 179 36.13 -4.07 25.52
N ASP A 180 35.59 -4.89 26.42
CA ASP A 180 36.41 -5.74 27.28
C ASP A 180 37.27 -6.72 26.44
N ARG A 181 38.45 -7.05 26.95
CA ARG A 181 39.45 -7.89 26.28
C ARG A 181 38.91 -9.26 25.89
N TYR A 182 37.95 -9.80 26.65
CA TYR A 182 37.37 -11.12 26.40
C TYR A 182 36.08 -11.07 25.58
N ASN A 183 35.72 -9.92 25.02
CA ASN A 183 34.51 -9.78 24.23
C ASN A 183 34.58 -10.66 22.96
N PRO A 184 33.65 -11.62 22.79
CA PRO A 184 33.70 -12.61 21.71
C PRO A 184 33.47 -11.99 20.32
N PHE A 185 32.97 -10.75 20.24
CA PHE A 185 32.69 -10.06 18.98
C PHE A 185 33.90 -9.30 18.41
N ILE A 186 35.00 -9.16 19.16
CA ILE A 186 36.22 -8.47 18.70
C ILE A 186 36.70 -8.97 17.32
N PRO A 187 36.79 -10.29 17.05
CA PRO A 187 37.21 -10.79 15.74
C PRO A 187 36.25 -10.38 14.62
N ALA A 188 34.94 -10.40 14.88
CA ALA A 188 33.92 -10.02 13.91
C ALA A 188 34.02 -8.53 13.54
N VAL A 189 34.17 -7.65 14.54
CA VAL A 189 34.32 -6.20 14.32
C VAL A 189 35.60 -5.89 13.52
N LYS A 190 36.72 -6.56 13.83
CA LYS A 190 37.96 -6.46 13.05
C LYS A 190 37.77 -6.91 11.59
N SER A 191 37.07 -8.03 11.39
CA SER A 191 36.75 -8.55 10.05
C SER A 191 35.87 -7.58 9.26
N HIS A 192 34.87 -6.98 9.89
CA HIS A 192 34.03 -5.94 9.27
C HIS A 192 34.83 -4.72 8.86
N ASN A 193 35.73 -4.21 9.71
CA ASN A 193 36.61 -3.11 9.36
C ASN A 193 37.48 -3.43 8.14
N LYS A 194 38.09 -4.63 8.11
CA LYS A 194 38.88 -5.06 6.96
C LYS A 194 38.06 -5.09 5.66
N LYS A 195 36.80 -5.53 5.73
CA LYS A 195 35.88 -5.50 4.57
C LYS A 195 35.55 -4.07 4.14
N HIS A 196 35.21 -3.19 5.09
CA HIS A 196 34.88 -1.80 4.81
C HIS A 196 36.07 -1.03 4.24
N GLU A 197 37.29 -1.24 4.75
CA GLU A 197 38.51 -0.66 4.19
C GLU A 197 38.75 -1.12 2.75
N LYS A 198 38.49 -2.40 2.45
CA LYS A 198 38.51 -2.90 1.07
C LYS A 198 37.48 -2.19 0.19
N TYR A 199 36.23 -2.02 0.67
CA TYR A 199 35.19 -1.34 -0.10
C TYR A 199 35.53 0.11 -0.38
N LEU A 200 36.07 0.82 0.61
CA LEU A 200 36.54 2.19 0.45
C LEU A 200 37.61 2.30 -0.64
N GLY A 201 38.63 1.42 -0.59
CA GLY A 201 39.68 1.40 -1.61
C GLY A 201 39.22 0.99 -3.01
N VAL A 202 38.04 0.37 -3.15
CA VAL A 202 37.39 0.14 -4.46
C VAL A 202 36.66 1.39 -4.92
N LEU A 203 35.88 2.02 -4.04
CA LEU A 203 35.10 3.23 -4.35
C LEU A 203 36.00 4.44 -4.67
N GLU A 204 37.20 4.52 -4.09
CA GLU A 204 38.19 5.57 -4.39
C GLU A 204 38.87 5.39 -5.76
N LYS A 205 38.84 4.18 -6.35
CA LYS A 205 39.43 3.88 -7.66
C LYS A 205 38.47 4.10 -8.84
N ILE A 206 37.19 4.26 -8.53
CA ILE A 206 36.08 4.44 -9.48
C ILE A 206 35.70 5.91 -9.50
#